data_AF-A0A969I5M8-F1
#
_entry.id   AF-A0A969I5M8-F1
#
_cell.length_a   1.000
_cell.length_b   1.000
_cell.length_c   1.000
_cell.angle_alpha   90.00
_cell.angle_beta   90.00
_cell.angle_gamma   90.00
#
_symmetry.space_group_name_H-M   'P 1'
#
loop_
_entity.id
_entity.type
_entity.pdbx_description
1 polymer ?
#
loop_
_entity_poly.entity_id
_entity_poly.type
_entity_poly.pdbx_seq_one_letter_code
_entity_poly.pdbx_strand_id
1 'polypeptide(L)' 'MMNLKPNALIYGARYDKMMEAFGGKGFFCKEPKEIRKALDEAMKFPGPALVNVVLSQSSARKEQQFKWHA' A
#
# COMPACT_ATOMS: atom_id res chain seq x y z
N MET A 1 23.54 -7.53 3.95
CA MET A 1 22.32 -7.84 3.18
C MET A 1 21.35 -8.52 4.15
N MET A 2 20.16 -7.97 4.38
CA MET A 2 19.21 -8.55 5.36
C MET A 2 18.72 -9.91 4.84
N ASN A 3 18.92 -10.98 5.62
CA ASN A 3 18.49 -12.34 5.30
C ASN A 3 16.98 -12.48 5.57
N LEU A 4 16.18 -11.88 4.68
CA LEU A 4 14.71 -11.88 4.76
C LEU A 4 14.15 -13.20 4.23
N LYS A 5 13.17 -13.77 4.94
CA LYS A 5 12.47 -14.97 4.45
C LYS A 5 11.76 -14.65 3.13
N PRO A 6 11.60 -15.60 2.19
CA PRO A 6 10.95 -15.34 0.89
C PRO A 6 9.52 -14.79 0.99
N ASN A 7 8.84 -15.04 2.10
CA ASN A 7 7.49 -14.57 2.39
C ASN A 7 7.46 -13.27 3.22
N ALA A 8 8.61 -12.67 3.53
CA ALA A 8 8.66 -11.42 4.28
C ALA A 8 8.21 -10.26 3.38
N LEU A 9 7.23 -9.48 3.85
CA LEU A 9 6.86 -8.23 3.22
C LEU A 9 8.04 -7.26 3.31
N ILE A 10 8.59 -6.89 2.15
CA ILE A 10 9.73 -5.98 2.09
C ILE A 10 9.26 -4.57 2.46
N TYR A 11 9.87 -4.00 3.49
CA TYR A 11 9.63 -2.60 3.85
C TYR A 11 10.02 -1.69 2.68
N GLY A 12 9.07 -0.87 2.23
CA GLY A 12 9.29 0.05 1.11
C GLY A 12 9.17 -0.58 -0.27
N ALA A 13 8.55 -1.76 -0.41
CA ALA A 13 8.13 -2.29 -1.71
C ALA A 13 7.36 -1.21 -2.49
N ARG A 14 7.79 -0.91 -3.72
CA ARG A 14 7.29 0.21 -4.54
C ARG A 14 6.17 -0.23 -5.49
N TYR A 15 5.06 -0.71 -4.91
CA TYR A 15 3.87 -1.10 -5.69
C TYR A 15 3.29 0.06 -6.51
N ASP A 16 3.46 1.29 -6.04
CA ASP A 16 3.14 2.51 -6.78
C ASP A 16 3.90 2.58 -8.12
N LYS A 17 5.19 2.23 -8.12
CA LYS A 17 6.00 2.18 -9.35
C LYS A 17 5.60 1.04 -10.27
N MET A 18 5.20 -0.09 -9.70
CA MET A 18 4.64 -1.19 -10.47
C MET A 18 3.33 -0.76 -11.17
N MET A 19 2.44 -0.04 -10.47
CA MET A 19 1.22 0.50 -11.07
C MET A 19 1.52 1.47 -12.23
N GLU A 20 2.49 2.37 -12.04
CA GLU A 20 2.94 3.27 -13.11
C GLU A 20 3.48 2.50 -14.33
N ALA A 21 4.26 1.44 -14.11
CA ALA A 21 4.82 0.62 -15.18
C ALA A 21 3.74 -0.10 -16.02
N PHE A 22 2.59 -0.40 -15.43
CA PHE A 22 1.42 -0.96 -16.12
C PHE A 22 0.48 0.10 -16.71
N GLY A 23 0.89 1.37 -16.74
CA GLY A 23 0.13 2.47 -17.33
C GLY A 23 -0.98 3.05 -16.44
N GLY A 24 -0.99 2.69 -15.15
CA GLY A 24 -1.88 3.29 -14.16
C GLY A 24 -1.23 4.40 -13.35
N LYS A 25 -1.91 4.82 -12.28
CA LYS A 25 -1.42 5.87 -11.38
C LYS A 25 -1.03 5.30 -10.01
N GLY A 26 0.24 5.42 -9.64
CA GLY A 26 0.76 5.01 -8.34
C GLY A 26 0.89 6.18 -7.35
N PHE A 27 0.56 5.95 -6.09
CA PHE A 27 0.79 6.87 -4.98
C PHE A 27 1.54 6.17 -3.86
N PHE A 28 2.53 6.83 -3.27
CA PHE A 28 3.30 6.29 -2.16
C PHE A 28 3.13 7.16 -0.91
N CYS A 29 2.41 6.65 0.08
CA CYS A 29 2.10 7.34 1.33
C CYS A 29 2.95 6.78 2.47
N LYS A 30 3.75 7.63 3.10
CA LYS A 30 4.52 7.29 4.30
C LYS A 30 3.82 7.75 5.58
N GLU A 31 3.04 8.81 5.47
CA GLU A 31 2.36 9.45 6.60
C GLU A 31 0.84 9.41 6.44
N PRO A 32 0.05 9.23 7.52
CA PRO A 32 -1.41 9.17 7.45
C PRO A 32 -2.06 10.40 6.77
N LYS A 33 -1.46 11.58 6.95
CA LYS A 33 -1.94 12.85 6.35
C LYS A 33 -1.93 12.85 4.82
N GLU A 34 -1.10 12.02 4.19
CA GLU A 34 -0.96 11.93 2.73
C GLU A 34 -2.08 11.11 2.09
N ILE A 35 -2.71 10.23 2.88
CA ILE A 35 -3.70 9.26 2.40
C ILE A 35 -4.90 9.97 1.79
N ARG A 36 -5.43 11.02 2.44
CA ARG A 36 -6.63 11.71 1.93
C ARG A 36 -6.38 12.33 0.56
N LYS A 37 -5.26 13.03 0.40
CA LYS A 37 -4.88 13.64 -0.88
C LYS A 37 -4.66 12.57 -1.96
N ALA A 38 -3.96 11.50 -1.65
CA ALA A 38 -3.72 10.40 -2.59
C ALA A 38 -5.03 9.75 -3.06
N LEU A 39 -5.98 9.54 -2.15
CA LEU A 39 -7.31 9.02 -2.48
C LEU A 39 -8.09 9.98 -3.38
N ASP A 40 -8.12 11.27 -3.04
CA ASP A 40 -8.83 12.28 -3.84
C ASP A 40 -8.27 12.37 -5.27
N GLU A 41 -6.95 12.23 -5.44
CA GLU A 41 -6.32 12.19 -6.75
C GLU A 41 -6.49 10.86 -7.49
N ALA A 42 -6.53 9.74 -6.77
CA ALA A 42 -6.78 8.42 -7.34
C ALA A 42 -8.20 8.32 -7.90
N MET A 43 -9.20 8.84 -7.16
CA MET A 43 -10.60 8.83 -7.57
C MET A 43 -10.89 9.72 -8.79
N LYS A 44 -10.06 10.76 -9.01
CA LYS A 44 -10.14 11.62 -10.20
C LYS A 44 -9.47 11.02 -11.43
N PHE A 45 -8.65 9.98 -11.27
CA PHE A 45 -7.95 9.35 -12.38
C PHE A 45 -8.92 8.41 -13.12
N PRO A 46 -9.07 8.52 -14.46
CA PRO A 46 -10.04 7.75 -15.23
C PRO A 46 -9.65 6.27 -15.42
N GLY A 47 -8.60 5.78 -14.76
CA GLY A 47 -8.05 4.45 -14.94
C GLY A 47 -7.65 3.79 -13.62
N PRO A 48 -6.92 2.67 -13.67
CA PRO A 48 -6.49 1.96 -12.47
C PRO A 48 -5.47 2.78 -11.66
N ALA A 49 -5.76 2.98 -10.38
CA ALA A 49 -4.89 3.67 -9.44
C ALA A 49 -4.58 2.79 -8.23
N LEU A 50 -3.36 2.91 -7.71
CA LEU A 50 -2.87 2.17 -6.55
C LEU A 50 -2.33 3.15 -5.52
N VAL A 51 -2.87 3.11 -4.31
CA VAL A 51 -2.36 3.85 -3.15
C VAL A 51 -1.57 2.91 -2.25
N ASN A 52 -0.25 3.00 -2.32
CA ASN A 52 0.69 2.20 -1.54
C ASN A 52 0.97 2.89 -0.19
N VAL A 53 0.42 2.35 0.90
CA VAL A 53 0.57 2.92 2.25
C VAL A 53 1.62 2.11 3.03
N VAL A 54 2.66 2.79 3.49
CA VAL A 54 3.70 2.17 4.31
C VAL A 54 3.13 1.84 5.69
N LEU A 55 3.21 0.57 6.07
CA LEU A 55 2.87 0.09 7.40
C LEU A 55 4.12 -0.01 8.28
N SER A 56 3.96 0.29 9.57
CA SER A 56 5.03 0.04 10.54
C SER A 56 5.29 -1.46 10.67
N GLN A 57 6.57 -1.84 10.69
CA GLN A 57 6.98 -3.24 10.91
C GLN A 57 6.66 -3.72 12.34
N SER A 58 6.47 -2.81 13.29
CA SER A 58 6.04 -3.13 14.66
C SER A 58 4.52 -3.19 14.81
N SER A 59 3.74 -2.93 13.76
CA SER A 59 2.28 -3.01 13.84
C SER A 59 1.81 -4.46 13.95
N ALA A 60 1.20 -4.79 15.09
CA ALA A 60 0.48 -6.04 15.24
C ALA A 60 -0.86 -5.99 14.49
N ARG A 61 -1.34 -7.16 14.05
CA ARG A 61 -2.71 -7.31 13.55
C ARG A 61 -3.67 -6.98 14.69
N LYS A 62 -4.55 -5.99 14.49
CA LYS A 62 -5.63 -5.71 15.44
C LYS A 62 -6.61 -6.87 15.46
N GLU A 63 -7.23 -7.11 16.62
CA GLU A 63 -8.27 -8.11 16.76
C GLU A 63 -9.41 -7.82 15.77
N GLN A 64 -9.77 -8.82 14.98
CA GLN A 64 -10.74 -8.66 13.92
C GLN A 64 -12.14 -8.91 14.49
N GLN A 65 -12.98 -7.88 14.53
CA GLN A 65 -14.32 -7.95 15.11
C GLN A 65 -15.24 -8.96 14.38
N PHE A 66 -15.01 -9.19 13.09
CA PHE A 66 -15.79 -10.11 12.26
C PHE A 66 -14.86 -11.03 11.50
N LYS A 67 -15.09 -12.34 11.57
CA LYS A 67 -14.36 -13.29 10.70
C LYS A 67 -14.93 -13.18 9.28
N TRP A 68 -14.08 -12.99 8.28
CA TRP A 68 -14.49 -13.26 6.90
C TRP A 68 -14.81 -14.76 6.81
N HIS A 69 -15.92 -15.13 6.17
CA HIS A 69 -16.36 -16.52 6.07
C HIS A 69 -15.21 -17.42 5.58
N ALA A 70 -15.04 -18.54 6.26
CA ALA A 70 -14.06 -19.58 5.93
C ALA A 70 -14.49 -20.36 4.68
#